data_AF-A0A9X3I002-F1
#
_entry.id   AF-A0A9X3I002-F1
#
_cell.length_a   1.000
_cell.length_b   1.000
_cell.length_c   1.000
_cell.angle_alpha   90.00
_cell.angle_beta   90.00
_cell.angle_gamma   90.00
#
_symmetry.space_group_name_H-M   'P 1'
#
loop_
_entity.id
_entity.type
_entity.pdbx_description
1 polymer ?
#
loop_
_entity_poly.entity_id
_entity_poly.type
_entity_poly.pdbx_seq_one_letter_code
_entity_poly.pdbx_strand_id
1 'polypeptide(L)'
;MKKIAYILFFVFLTFIVGPTTIALIDDSVDISFAFTANEEENSSKNLSSFETVIEDNYSNHVSIEYLKGHQKENFSYTKNYYPVYLEVISPPPKNT
;
A
#
# COMPACT_ATOMS: atom_id res chain seq x y z
N MET A 1 -36.11 4.73 -11.77
CA MET A 1 -35.15 4.02 -10.89
C MET A 1 -33.94 3.49 -11.64
N LYS A 2 -34.08 2.70 -12.72
CA LYS A 2 -32.92 2.14 -13.47
C LYS A 2 -31.92 3.18 -14.02
N LYS A 3 -32.40 4.33 -14.51
CA LYS A 3 -31.52 5.42 -15.00
C LYS A 3 -30.58 5.96 -13.92
N ILE A 4 -31.08 6.11 -12.69
CA ILE A 4 -30.26 6.55 -11.55
C ILE A 4 -29.17 5.50 -11.25
N ALA A 5 -29.53 4.22 -11.32
CA ALA A 5 -28.60 3.12 -11.08
C ALA A 5 -27.48 3.10 -12.13
N TYR A 6 -27.80 3.34 -13.41
CA TYR A 6 -26.78 3.45 -14.45
C TYR A 6 -25.84 4.65 -14.25
N ILE A 7 -26.37 5.79 -13.79
CA ILE A 7 -25.55 6.98 -13.51
C ILE A 7 -24.61 6.71 -12.33
N LEU A 8 -25.13 6.17 -11.22
CA LEU A 8 -24.31 5.83 -10.05
C LEU A 8 -23.26 4.76 -10.40
N PHE A 9 -23.64 3.75 -11.19
CA PHE A 9 -22.72 2.73 -11.66
C PHE A 9 -21.61 3.33 -12.53
N PHE A 10 -21.95 4.25 -13.43
CA PHE A 10 -20.96 4.92 -14.27
C PHE A 10 -19.97 5.74 -13.43
N VAL A 11 -20.48 6.54 -12.48
CA VAL A 11 -19.63 7.34 -11.57
C VAL A 11 -18.71 6.42 -10.76
N PHE A 12 -19.24 5.34 -10.19
CA PHE A 12 -18.46 4.35 -9.46
C PHE A 12 -17.38 3.70 -10.34
N LEU A 13 -17.73 3.33 -11.57
CA LEU A 13 -16.80 2.73 -12.50
C LEU A 13 -15.68 3.69 -12.88
N THR A 14 -15.99 4.98 -13.11
CA THR A 14 -14.95 5.98 -13.39
C THR A 14 -13.99 6.21 -12.23
N PHE A 15 -14.47 6.07 -10.99
CA PHE A 15 -13.64 6.23 -9.80
C PHE A 15 -12.61 5.10 -9.62
N ILE A 16 -12.95 3.88 -10.07
CA ILE A 16 -12.01 2.75 -10.08
C ILE A 16 -11.10 2.81 -11.31
N VAL A 17 -11.70 2.97 -12.49
CA VAL A 17 -10.98 2.89 -13.77
C VAL A 17 -10.04 4.07 -13.95
N GLY A 18 -10.42 5.29 -13.53
CA GLY A 18 -9.61 6.51 -13.70
C GLY A 18 -8.18 6.41 -13.15
N PRO A 19 -7.98 6.24 -11.83
CA PRO A 19 -6.63 6.12 -11.28
C PRO A 19 -5.90 4.88 -11.82
N THR A 20 -6.62 3.80 -12.12
CA THR A 20 -6.04 2.58 -12.71
C THR A 20 -5.48 2.81 -14.11
N THR A 21 -6.20 3.52 -14.99
CA THR A 21 -5.73 3.80 -16.34
C THR A 21 -4.58 4.80 -16.34
N ILE A 22 -4.63 5.80 -15.46
CA ILE A 22 -3.54 6.77 -15.28
C ILE A 22 -2.25 6.05 -14.85
N ALA A 23 -2.33 5.16 -13.86
CA ALA A 23 -1.20 4.38 -13.39
C ALA A 23 -0.65 3.42 -14.45
N LEU A 24 -1.48 2.94 -15.39
CA LEU A 24 -1.03 2.10 -16.51
C LEU A 24 -0.34 2.87 -17.65
N ILE A 25 -0.70 4.14 -17.87
CA ILE A 25 -0.09 4.97 -18.91
C ILE A 25 1.29 5.46 -18.47
N ASP A 26 1.40 5.88 -17.21
CA ASP A 26 2.61 6.52 -16.70
C ASP A 26 2.84 6.19 -15.22
N ASP A 27 3.87 5.39 -14.96
CA ASP A 27 4.30 5.01 -13.61
C ASP A 27 4.81 6.20 -12.78
N SER A 28 5.11 7.35 -13.39
CA SER A 28 5.61 8.54 -12.68
C SER A 28 4.51 9.40 -12.07
N VAL A 29 3.26 9.20 -12.48
CA VAL A 29 2.12 9.99 -11.99
C VAL A 29 1.71 9.51 -10.60
N ASP A 30 1.69 10.44 -9.65
CA ASP A 30 1.26 10.19 -8.28
C ASP A 30 -0.28 10.14 -8.18
N ILE A 31 -0.82 8.93 -8.01
CA ILE A 31 -2.27 8.70 -7.82
C ILE A 31 -2.67 8.65 -6.33
N SER A 32 -1.73 8.80 -5.40
CA SER A 32 -2.00 8.66 -3.96
C SER A 32 -3.07 9.64 -3.47
N PHE A 33 -3.05 10.87 -3.98
CA PHE A 33 -4.06 11.90 -3.69
C PHE A 33 -5.50 11.44 -3.92
N ALA A 34 -5.75 10.61 -4.94
CA ALA A 34 -7.10 10.10 -5.23
C ALA A 34 -7.62 9.13 -4.16
N PHE A 35 -6.73 8.53 -3.36
CA PHE A 35 -7.06 7.58 -2.29
C PHE A 35 -6.89 8.17 -0.88
N THR A 36 -6.03 9.18 -0.70
CA THR A 36 -5.78 9.84 0.59
C THR A 36 -7.03 10.48 1.19
N ALA A 37 -7.91 11.06 0.37
CA ALA A 37 -9.14 11.71 0.84
C ALA A 37 -10.10 10.77 1.62
N ASN A 38 -9.91 9.46 1.51
CA ASN A 38 -10.74 8.47 2.21
C ASN A 38 -10.17 8.05 3.59
N GLU A 39 -8.94 8.45 3.94
CA GLU A 39 -8.32 8.10 5.24
C GLU A 39 -8.68 9.07 6.38
N GLU A 40 -9.28 10.22 6.08
CA GLU A 40 -9.58 11.26 7.09
C GLU A 40 -10.86 11.00 7.91
N GLU A 41 -11.57 9.89 7.67
CA GLU A 41 -12.83 9.60 8.39
C GLU A 41 -12.62 9.20 9.87
N ASN A 42 -11.37 9.00 10.32
CA ASN A 42 -11.06 8.60 11.70
C ASN A 42 -10.58 9.76 12.61
N SER A 43 -10.57 11.01 12.12
CA SER A 43 -10.31 12.17 12.97
C SER A 43 -11.62 12.63 13.61
N SER A 44 -11.96 12.02 14.74
CA SER A 44 -13.03 12.50 15.61
C SER A 44 -12.64 13.84 16.24
N LYS A 45 -12.79 14.94 15.50
CA LYS A 45 -12.81 16.32 16.02
C LYS A 45 -13.38 17.23 14.93
N ASN A 46 -14.65 17.57 15.13
CA ASN A 46 -15.31 18.83 14.79
C ASN A 46 -14.54 19.72 13.81
N LEU A 47 -15.17 20.08 12.68
CA LEU A 47 -15.42 21.48 12.35
C LEU A 47 -16.45 21.55 11.21
N SER A 48 -17.64 21.97 11.59
CA SER A 48 -18.68 22.48 10.70
C SER A 48 -18.23 23.80 10.08
N SER A 49 -17.30 23.73 9.15
CA SER A 49 -17.03 24.76 8.15
C SER A 49 -16.50 24.03 6.94
N PHE A 50 -17.05 24.35 5.77
CA PHE A 50 -16.51 23.92 4.47
C PHE A 50 -15.22 24.71 4.22
N GLU A 51 -14.28 24.65 5.17
CA GLU A 51 -12.93 25.11 5.00
C GLU A 51 -12.26 23.96 4.27
N THR A 52 -12.20 24.09 2.94
CA THR A 52 -11.26 23.29 2.16
C THR A 52 -9.89 23.60 2.74
N VAL A 53 -9.46 22.80 3.71
CA VAL A 53 -8.07 22.73 4.13
C VAL A 53 -7.38 22.19 2.89
N ILE A 54 -6.88 23.10 2.06
CA ILE A 54 -5.93 22.76 1.02
C ILE A 54 -4.67 22.41 1.81
N GLU A 55 -4.62 21.16 2.26
CA GLU A 55 -3.41 20.59 2.80
C GLU A 55 -2.39 20.66 1.68
N ASP A 56 -1.23 21.27 1.96
CA ASP A 56 -0.11 21.28 1.04
C ASP A 56 0.25 19.83 0.76
N ASN A 57 -0.26 19.28 -0.34
CA ASN A 57 0.05 17.95 -0.80
C ASN A 57 1.51 17.97 -1.26
N TYR A 58 2.42 17.74 -0.32
CA TYR A 58 3.82 17.51 -0.63
C TYR A 58 3.89 16.26 -1.49
N SER A 59 4.29 16.45 -2.75
CA SER A 59 4.41 15.36 -3.70
C SER A 59 5.35 14.29 -3.14
N ASN A 60 4.86 13.05 -3.07
CA ASN A 60 5.66 11.89 -2.68
C ASN A 60 6.58 11.42 -3.82
N HIS A 61 6.73 12.20 -4.89
CA HIS A 61 7.55 11.84 -6.04
C HIS A 61 8.98 11.49 -5.66
N VAL A 62 9.61 12.27 -4.78
CA VAL A 62 11.01 12.04 -4.36
C VAL A 62 11.18 10.71 -3.61
N SER A 63 10.24 10.37 -2.72
CA SER A 63 10.28 9.12 -1.96
C SER A 63 9.98 7.90 -2.84
N ILE A 64 9.02 8.03 -3.77
CA ILE A 64 8.71 6.99 -4.76
C ILE A 64 9.90 6.77 -5.71
N GLU A 65 10.53 7.83 -6.20
CA GLU A 65 11.69 7.76 -7.08
C GLU A 65 12.89 7.10 -6.38
N TYR A 66 13.14 7.44 -5.11
CA TYR A 66 14.13 6.78 -4.28
C TYR A 66 13.87 5.27 -4.17
N LEU A 67 12.63 4.85 -3.91
CA LEU A 67 12.26 3.43 -3.82
C LEU A 67 12.41 2.69 -5.16
N LYS A 68 12.04 3.32 -6.28
CA LYS A 68 12.25 2.75 -7.63
C LYS A 68 13.73 2.52 -7.93
N GLY A 69 14.61 3.42 -7.49
CA GLY A 69 16.06 3.27 -7.64
C GLY A 69 16.64 2.08 -6.87
N HIS A 70 16.08 1.76 -5.70
CA HIS A 70 16.60 0.74 -4.78
C HIS A 70 15.90 -0.63 -4.89
N GLN A 71 14.81 -0.77 -5.65
CA GLN A 71 14.12 -2.06 -5.85
C GLN A 71 14.98 -3.13 -6.57
N LYS A 72 16.07 -2.74 -7.24
CA LYS A 72 16.97 -3.66 -7.96
C LYS A 72 18.10 -4.24 -7.12
N GLU A 73 18.21 -3.88 -5.85
CA GLU A 73 19.15 -4.57 -4.98
C GLU A 73 18.60 -5.97 -4.70
N ASN A 74 19.16 -6.97 -5.39
CA ASN A 74 19.01 -8.36 -5.01
C ASN A 74 19.54 -8.50 -3.58
N PHE A 75 18.69 -8.29 -2.58
CA PHE A 75 18.97 -8.63 -1.20
C PHE A 75 19.09 -10.15 -1.13
N SER A 76 20.28 -10.65 -1.49
CA SER A 76 20.69 -12.00 -1.20
C SER A 76 20.86 -12.06 0.31
N TYR A 77 19.82 -12.52 1.01
CA TYR A 77 19.92 -12.85 2.42
C TYR A 77 20.85 -14.06 2.56
N THR A 78 22.16 -13.85 2.47
CA THR A 78 23.16 -14.82 2.91
C THR A 78 23.11 -14.85 4.43
N LYS A 79 22.07 -15.51 4.95
CA LYS A 79 21.98 -15.82 6.36
C LYS A 79 22.99 -16.94 6.63
N ASN A 80 24.16 -16.54 7.10
CA ASN A 80 25.14 -17.44 7.70
C ASN A 80 24.56 -17.96 9.02
N TYR A 81 23.67 -18.94 8.94
CA TYR A 81 23.21 -19.67 10.11
C TYR A 81 24.34 -20.59 10.58
N TYR A 82 24.74 -20.45 11.84
CA TYR A 82 25.58 -21.45 12.48
C TYR A 82 24.73 -22.71 12.72
N PRO A 83 25.21 -23.92 12.39
CA PRO A 83 24.46 -25.13 12.69
C PRO A 83 24.36 -25.30 14.22
N VAL A 84 23.15 -25.09 14.75
CA VAL A 84 22.83 -25.39 16.14
C VAL A 84 22.45 -26.86 16.20
N TYR A 85 23.30 -27.67 16.82
CA TYR A 85 23.01 -29.07 17.10
C TYR A 85 22.33 -29.18 18.45
N LEU A 86 21.22 -29.92 18.51
CA LEU A 86 20.61 -30.31 19.77
C LEU A 86 21.53 -31.35 20.44
N GLU A 87 22.03 -31.06 21.63
CA GLU A 87 22.73 -32.04 22.44
C GLU A 87 21.73 -33.11 22.88
N VAL A 88 21.76 -34.27 22.20
CA VAL A 88 20.96 -35.43 22.57
C VAL A 88 21.63 -36.08 23.79
N ILE A 89 21.26 -35.62 24.98
CA ILE A 89 21.81 -36.09 26.26
C ILE A 89 21.29 -37.46 26.70
N SER A 90 20.33 -38.05 25.98
CA SER A 90 19.74 -39.34 26.34
C SER A 90 19.94 -40.38 25.23
N PRO A 91 20.44 -41.58 25.57
CA PRO A 91 20.53 -42.67 24.60
C PRO A 91 19.11 -43.16 24.22
N PRO A 92 18.94 -43.69 23.01
CA PRO A 92 17.64 -44.21 22.56
C PRO A 92 17.16 -45.36 23.48
N PRO A 93 15.84 -45.50 23.70
CA PRO A 93 15.29 -46.55 24.55
C PRO A 93 15.67 -47.93 24.01
N LYS A 94 15.98 -48.87 24.90
CA LYS A 94 16.19 -50.27 24.51
C LYS A 94 14.82 -50.91 24.27
N ASN A 95 14.71 -51.61 23.16
CA ASN A 95 13.54 -52.42 22.85
C ASN A 95 13.53 -53.63 23.81
N THR A 96 12.65 -53.59 24.81
CA THR A 96 12.25 -54.78 25.57
C THR A 96 11.09 -55.46 24.90
#